data_AF-A0A8H5W105-F1
#
_entry.id   AF-A0A8H5W105-F1
#
_cell.length_a   1.000
_cell.length_b   1.000
_cell.length_c   1.000
_cell.angle_alpha   90.00
_cell.angle_beta   90.00
_cell.angle_gamma   90.00
#
_symmetry.space_group_name_H-M   'P 1'
#
loop_
_entity.id
_entity.type
_entity.pdbx_description
1 polymer ?
#
loop_
_entity_poly.entity_id
_entity_poly.type
_entity_poly.pdbx_seq_one_letter_code
_entity_poly.pdbx_strand_id
1 'polypeptide(L)'
;MSDNSIDQRLEAVFRDGWHPGLPIPIPEEPIYKFSESALQVGHFTEDLPGYPPTISPNRKRNAKAYLMVKRIGSDKPMTFFLWCDADGKPVNKWYIQMAEGLVIQDLKRDLMMMYNNQEVSIVTTYNEELKVMKDRLALRACALKGEPYKLPADQGWDGRDIWFCSEADVELN
;
A
#
# COMPACT_ATOMS: atom_id res chain seq x y z
N MET A 1 2.99 -5.04 -28.57
CA MET A 1 1.83 -5.03 -27.65
C MET A 1 0.76 -5.86 -28.33
N SER A 2 0.23 -6.91 -27.70
CA SER A 2 -0.80 -7.76 -28.31
C SER A 2 -2.12 -6.99 -28.40
N ASP A 3 -2.91 -7.23 -29.46
CA ASP A 3 -4.22 -6.61 -29.70
C ASP A 3 -5.16 -6.69 -28.47
N ASN A 4 -5.05 -7.77 -27.71
CA ASN A 4 -5.80 -8.01 -26.47
C ASN A 4 -5.62 -6.92 -25.39
N SER A 5 -4.45 -6.27 -25.35
CA SER A 5 -4.16 -5.22 -24.35
C SER A 5 -4.82 -3.87 -24.68
N ILE A 6 -5.06 -3.60 -25.97
CA ILE A 6 -5.74 -2.38 -26.43
C ILE A 6 -7.23 -2.51 -26.18
N ASP A 7 -7.83 -3.66 -26.53
CA ASP A 7 -9.26 -3.92 -26.33
C ASP A 7 -9.66 -3.84 -24.85
N GLN A 8 -8.86 -4.42 -23.95
CA GLN A 8 -9.07 -4.32 -22.50
C GLN A 8 -9.01 -2.87 -21.99
N ARG A 9 -8.09 -2.06 -22.53
CA ARG A 9 -7.95 -0.64 -22.16
C ARG A 9 -9.12 0.19 -22.69
N LEU A 10 -9.60 -0.09 -23.90
CA LEU A 10 -10.81 0.53 -24.47
C LEU A 10 -12.04 0.21 -23.62
N GLU A 11 -12.22 -1.06 -23.27
CA GLU A 11 -13.33 -1.50 -22.42
C GLU A 11 -13.29 -0.81 -21.05
N ALA A 12 -12.11 -0.71 -20.43
CA ALA A 12 -11.95 -0.04 -19.14
C ALA A 12 -12.27 1.46 -19.20
N VAL A 13 -11.95 2.16 -20.30
CA VAL A 13 -12.26 3.58 -20.48
C VAL A 13 -13.76 3.85 -20.48
N PHE A 14 -14.52 3.02 -21.18
CA PHE A 14 -15.98 3.17 -21.30
C PHE A 14 -16.77 2.35 -20.27
N ARG A 15 -16.08 1.71 -19.31
CA ARG A 15 -16.70 0.98 -18.20
C ARG A 15 -17.73 1.84 -17.48
N ASP A 16 -18.81 1.20 -17.03
CA ASP A 16 -19.95 1.82 -16.34
C ASP A 16 -20.69 2.88 -17.20
N GLY A 17 -20.54 2.81 -18.52
CA GLY A 17 -21.17 3.76 -19.44
C GLY A 17 -20.53 5.15 -19.41
N TRP A 18 -19.27 5.26 -18.95
CA TRP A 18 -18.58 6.54 -18.93
C TRP A 18 -18.49 7.16 -20.33
N HIS A 19 -18.70 8.47 -20.44
CA HIS A 19 -18.51 9.24 -21.67
C HIS A 19 -17.94 10.63 -21.35
N PRO A 20 -17.36 11.36 -22.33
CA PRO A 20 -16.67 12.64 -22.10
C PRO A 20 -17.45 13.73 -21.35
N GLY A 21 -18.78 13.66 -21.38
CA GLY A 21 -19.69 14.59 -20.68
C GLY A 21 -19.88 14.28 -19.19
N LEU A 22 -19.44 13.11 -18.72
CA LEU A 22 -19.51 12.73 -17.31
C LEU A 22 -18.23 13.10 -16.57
N PRO A 23 -18.28 13.36 -15.24
CA PRO A 23 -17.09 13.54 -14.40
C PRO A 23 -16.05 12.45 -14.62
N ILE A 24 -14.77 12.81 -14.50
CA ILE A 24 -13.66 11.84 -14.59
C ILE A 24 -13.29 11.44 -13.16
N PRO A 25 -13.48 10.16 -12.78
CA PRO A 25 -13.00 9.66 -11.49
C PRO A 25 -11.48 9.79 -11.41
N ILE A 26 -11.00 10.38 -10.31
CA ILE A 26 -9.57 10.47 -10.01
C ILE A 26 -9.24 9.30 -9.09
N PRO A 27 -8.32 8.40 -9.45
CA PRO A 27 -7.89 7.31 -8.58
C PRO A 27 -7.30 7.86 -7.29
N GLU A 28 -7.67 7.28 -6.15
CA GLU A 28 -7.12 7.64 -4.85
C GLU A 28 -5.84 6.85 -4.58
N GLU A 29 -4.88 7.47 -3.89
CA GLU A 29 -3.71 6.72 -3.46
C GLU A 29 -4.11 5.56 -2.54
N PRO A 30 -3.55 4.37 -2.76
CA PRO A 30 -3.94 3.21 -1.98
C PRO A 30 -3.62 3.33 -0.50
N ILE A 31 -4.59 2.95 0.34
CA ILE A 31 -4.44 2.91 1.80
C ILE A 31 -4.09 1.48 2.23
N TYR A 32 -2.91 1.31 2.82
CA TYR A 32 -2.44 0.02 3.34
C TYR A 32 -3.12 -0.30 4.66
N LYS A 33 -3.68 -1.51 4.79
CA LYS A 33 -4.26 -1.95 6.05
C LYS A 33 -3.18 -2.54 6.94
N PHE A 34 -3.31 -2.35 8.25
CA PHE A 34 -2.39 -2.92 9.24
C PHE A 34 -2.23 -4.44 9.09
N SER A 35 -3.31 -5.17 8.82
CA SER A 35 -3.28 -6.62 8.60
C SER A 35 -2.50 -7.07 7.37
N GLU A 36 -2.24 -6.18 6.42
CA GLU A 36 -1.53 -6.47 5.16
C GLU A 36 -0.02 -6.25 5.30
N SER A 37 0.42 -5.66 6.41
CA SER A 37 1.83 -5.35 6.66
C SER A 37 2.27 -5.64 8.09
N ALA A 38 1.49 -6.37 8.90
CA ALA A 38 1.82 -6.71 10.28
C ALA A 38 1.54 -8.17 10.63
N LEU A 39 2.42 -8.78 11.41
CA LEU A 39 2.27 -10.11 11.99
C LEU A 39 2.21 -10.01 13.52
N GLN A 40 1.32 -10.79 14.14
CA GLN A 40 1.33 -10.95 15.59
C GLN A 40 2.52 -11.82 15.98
N VAL A 41 3.37 -11.30 16.87
CA VAL A 41 4.66 -11.94 17.24
C VAL A 41 4.71 -12.39 18.69
N GLY A 42 3.79 -11.90 19.53
CA GLY A 42 3.80 -12.22 20.94
C GLY A 42 2.86 -11.33 21.76
N HIS A 43 3.26 -11.03 22.98
CA HIS A 43 2.52 -10.19 23.92
C HIS A 43 3.45 -9.32 24.77
N PHE A 44 2.91 -8.28 25.38
CA PHE A 44 3.68 -7.39 26.26
C PHE A 44 3.90 -8.01 27.66
N THR A 45 5.11 -7.89 28.18
CA THR A 45 5.49 -8.40 29.52
C THR A 45 5.00 -7.51 30.66
N GLU A 46 4.73 -6.23 30.39
CA GLU A 46 4.28 -5.21 31.34
C GLU A 46 3.34 -4.18 30.68
N ASP A 47 2.78 -3.27 31.48
CA ASP A 47 1.98 -2.15 30.98
C ASP A 47 2.89 -1.08 30.37
N LEU A 48 2.64 -0.71 29.11
CA LEU A 48 3.39 0.32 28.42
C LEU A 48 2.69 1.68 28.49
N PRO A 49 3.46 2.79 28.62
CA PRO A 49 2.88 4.12 28.55
C PRO A 49 2.27 4.36 27.16
N GLY A 50 1.05 4.90 27.15
CA GLY A 50 0.49 5.49 25.93
C GLY A 50 0.98 6.93 25.77
N TYR A 51 1.00 7.41 24.52
CA TYR A 51 1.17 8.83 24.23
C TYR A 51 -0.06 9.35 23.47
N PRO A 52 -0.78 10.38 23.98
CA PRO A 52 -0.70 11.01 25.32
C PRO A 52 -0.93 10.01 26.50
N PRO A 53 -0.65 10.37 27.77
CA PRO A 53 -0.36 9.44 28.90
C PRO A 53 -1.47 8.48 29.38
N THR A 54 -2.50 8.23 28.59
CA THR A 54 -3.49 7.18 28.86
C THR A 54 -2.97 5.82 28.39
N ILE A 55 -2.97 4.83 29.27
CA ILE A 55 -2.65 3.44 28.92
C ILE A 55 -3.71 2.94 27.95
N SER A 56 -3.35 2.84 26.66
CA SER A 56 -4.19 2.19 25.66
C SER A 56 -4.48 0.75 26.11
N PRO A 57 -5.71 0.23 25.94
CA PRO A 57 -5.98 -1.20 26.15
C PRO A 57 -5.02 -2.10 25.38
N ASN A 58 -4.51 -1.64 24.23
CA ASN A 58 -3.56 -2.34 23.37
C ASN A 58 -2.12 -2.32 23.91
N ARG A 59 -1.86 -1.61 25.01
CA ARG A 59 -0.55 -1.48 25.65
C ARG A 59 -0.52 -2.05 27.06
N LYS A 60 -1.57 -2.78 27.47
CA LYS A 60 -1.57 -3.49 28.76
C LYS A 60 -0.67 -4.73 28.70
N ARG A 61 -0.21 -5.16 29.86
CA ARG A 61 0.42 -6.47 30.05
C ARG A 61 -0.45 -7.57 29.43
N ASN A 62 0.19 -8.50 28.73
CA ASN A 62 -0.42 -9.58 27.95
C ASN A 62 -1.22 -9.13 26.71
N ALA A 63 -1.31 -7.83 26.40
CA ALA A 63 -1.86 -7.39 25.12
C ALA A 63 -0.94 -7.83 23.97
N LYS A 64 -1.53 -7.99 22.79
CA LYS A 64 -0.83 -8.50 21.61
C LYS A 64 0.22 -7.52 21.11
N ALA A 65 1.39 -8.05 20.77
CA ALA A 65 2.47 -7.31 20.14
C ALA A 65 2.64 -7.77 18.69
N TYR A 66 3.09 -6.84 17.85
CA TYR A 66 3.19 -7.03 16.41
C TYR A 66 4.55 -6.58 15.87
N LEU A 67 4.93 -7.18 14.75
CA LEU A 67 6.01 -6.70 13.89
C LEU A 67 5.38 -6.29 12.57
N MET A 68 5.64 -5.07 12.11
CA MET A 68 5.08 -4.55 10.87
C MET A 68 6.14 -3.98 9.92
N VAL A 69 5.86 -3.97 8.61
CA VAL A 69 6.61 -3.18 7.64
C VAL A 69 6.04 -1.76 7.66
N LYS A 70 6.85 -0.82 8.12
CA LYS A 70 6.54 0.60 8.14
C LYS A 70 7.21 1.28 6.95
N ARG A 71 6.39 2.01 6.19
CA ARG A 71 6.84 2.92 5.15
C ARG A 71 6.94 4.34 5.72
N ILE A 72 8.03 5.05 5.41
CA ILE A 72 8.25 6.45 5.74
C ILE A 72 8.62 7.20 4.46
N GLY A 73 8.00 8.36 4.22
CA GLY A 73 8.25 9.20 3.06
C GLY A 73 7.24 8.99 1.93
N SER A 74 6.95 10.07 1.21
CA SER A 74 6.09 10.10 0.01
C SER A 74 6.91 9.98 -1.28
N ASP A 75 8.06 10.64 -1.39
CA ASP A 75 8.76 10.78 -2.68
C ASP A 75 9.96 9.82 -2.83
N LYS A 76 10.61 9.51 -1.71
CA LYS A 76 11.69 8.52 -1.60
C LYS A 76 11.41 7.63 -0.39
N PRO A 77 10.54 6.65 -0.57
CA PRO A 77 10.00 5.87 0.52
C PRO A 77 11.06 4.90 1.01
N MET A 78 11.21 4.87 2.32
CA MET A 78 12.04 3.88 3.01
C MET A 78 11.12 2.95 3.78
N THR A 79 11.42 1.66 3.71
CA THR A 79 10.77 0.59 4.43
C THR A 79 11.60 0.20 5.66
N PHE A 80 10.92 -0.14 6.74
CA PHE A 80 11.52 -0.53 8.01
C PHE A 80 10.69 -1.62 8.67
N PHE A 81 11.35 -2.47 9.47
CA PHE A 81 10.64 -3.35 10.38
C PHE A 81 10.37 -2.62 11.70
N LEU A 82 9.11 -2.48 12.08
CA LEU A 82 8.69 -1.76 13.27
C LEU A 82 7.98 -2.69 14.25
N TRP A 83 8.49 -2.79 15.47
CA TRP A 83 7.75 -3.38 16.58
C TRP A 83 6.64 -2.42 17.02
N CYS A 84 5.42 -2.92 17.13
CA CYS A 84 4.26 -2.09 17.42
C CYS A 84 3.19 -2.78 18.27
N ASP A 85 2.30 -1.97 18.83
CA ASP A 85 1.02 -2.42 19.38
C ASP A 85 -0.03 -2.66 18.27
N ALA A 86 -1.22 -3.07 18.66
CA ALA A 86 -2.33 -3.31 17.73
C ALA A 86 -2.83 -2.06 16.99
N ASP A 87 -2.45 -0.85 17.45
CA ASP A 87 -2.76 0.42 16.79
C ASP A 87 -1.66 0.83 15.78
N GLY A 88 -0.63 -0.01 15.60
CA GLY A 88 0.53 0.30 14.76
C GLY A 88 1.45 1.37 15.34
N LYS A 89 1.34 1.64 16.65
CA LYS A 89 2.21 2.61 17.32
C LYS A 89 3.51 1.93 17.76
N PRO A 90 4.67 2.58 17.60
CA PRO A 90 5.97 2.04 17.99
C PRO A 90 6.02 1.57 19.45
N VAL A 91 6.68 0.45 19.69
CA VAL A 91 7.00 -0.08 21.01
C VAL A 91 8.41 -0.68 21.00
N ASN A 92 9.10 -0.62 22.14
CA ASN A 92 10.41 -1.24 22.24
C ASN A 92 10.27 -2.77 22.36
N LYS A 93 11.03 -3.49 21.53
CA LYS A 93 11.10 -4.96 21.52
C LYS A 93 11.39 -5.59 22.88
N TRP A 94 12.16 -4.92 23.76
CA TRP A 94 12.48 -5.45 25.09
C TRP A 94 11.25 -5.75 25.95
N TYR A 95 10.12 -5.10 25.65
CA TYR A 95 8.84 -5.32 26.35
C TYR A 95 7.99 -6.44 25.74
N ILE A 96 8.46 -7.08 24.68
CA ILE A 96 7.72 -8.12 23.96
C ILE A 96 8.28 -9.48 24.32
N GLN A 97 7.41 -10.32 24.88
CA GLN A 97 7.67 -11.76 24.93
C GLN A 97 7.15 -12.39 23.65
N MET A 98 8.08 -12.84 22.80
CA MET A 98 7.73 -13.55 21.56
C MET A 98 7.10 -14.90 21.87
N ALA A 99 6.16 -15.32 21.01
CA ALA A 99 5.60 -16.66 21.09
C ALA A 99 6.67 -17.73 20.82
N GLU A 100 6.54 -18.89 21.48
CA GLU A 100 7.46 -20.00 21.29
C GLU A 100 7.50 -20.47 19.83
N GLY A 101 8.69 -20.83 19.36
CA GLY A 101 8.90 -21.32 17.99
C GLY A 101 9.03 -20.23 16.93
N LEU A 102 8.88 -18.94 17.28
CA LEU A 102 9.08 -17.84 16.33
C LEU A 102 10.56 -17.44 16.21
N VAL A 103 11.04 -17.34 14.97
CA VAL A 103 12.38 -16.88 14.62
C VAL A 103 12.26 -15.54 13.90
N ILE A 104 13.00 -14.53 14.37
CA ILE A 104 12.88 -13.15 13.87
C ILE A 104 13.22 -13.04 12.38
N GLN A 105 14.24 -13.76 11.92
CA GLN A 105 14.62 -13.76 10.51
C GLN A 105 13.50 -14.28 9.62
N ASP A 106 12.82 -15.35 10.03
CA ASP A 106 11.71 -15.91 9.27
C ASP A 106 10.48 -15.01 9.31
N LEU A 107 10.18 -14.41 10.47
CA LEU A 107 9.13 -13.39 10.59
C LEU A 107 9.35 -12.21 9.63
N LYS A 108 10.59 -11.71 9.53
CA LYS A 108 10.93 -10.60 8.61
C LYS A 108 10.76 -11.01 7.15
N ARG A 109 11.18 -12.22 6.80
CA ARG A 109 10.99 -12.77 5.44
C ARG A 109 9.52 -12.89 5.09
N ASP A 110 8.72 -13.49 5.96
CA ASP A 110 7.28 -13.67 5.75
C ASP A 110 6.56 -12.33 5.60
N LEU A 111 6.90 -11.38 6.45
CA LEU A 111 6.35 -10.04 6.43
C LEU A 111 6.76 -9.25 5.18
N MET A 112 8.02 -9.38 4.76
CA MET A 112 8.51 -8.80 3.49
C MET A 112 7.72 -9.37 2.31
N MET A 113 7.56 -10.69 2.23
CA MET A 113 6.80 -11.33 1.14
C MET A 113 5.34 -10.87 1.13
N MET A 114 4.68 -10.85 2.29
CA MET A 114 3.31 -10.37 2.43
C MET A 114 3.16 -8.92 1.97
N TYR A 115 4.03 -8.03 2.45
CA TYR A 115 4.04 -6.62 2.07
C TYR A 115 4.31 -6.43 0.57
N ASN A 116 5.35 -7.07 0.02
CA ASN A 116 5.75 -6.91 -1.37
C ASN A 116 4.70 -7.42 -2.35
N ASN A 117 4.04 -8.54 -2.04
CA ASN A 117 2.95 -9.05 -2.86
C ASN A 117 1.76 -8.08 -2.88
N GLN A 118 1.43 -7.52 -1.71
CA GLN A 118 0.37 -6.52 -1.60
C GLN A 118 0.74 -5.22 -2.35
N GLU A 119 1.97 -4.73 -2.19
CA GLU A 119 2.49 -3.56 -2.89
C GLU A 119 2.33 -3.70 -4.41
N VAL A 120 2.76 -4.84 -4.96
CA VAL A 120 2.65 -5.12 -6.40
C VAL A 120 1.19 -5.09 -6.84
N SER A 121 0.30 -5.78 -6.11
CA SER A 121 -1.13 -5.85 -6.46
C SER A 121 -1.77 -4.45 -6.45
N ILE A 122 -1.53 -3.71 -5.39
CA ILE A 122 -2.11 -2.38 -5.16
C ILE A 122 -1.59 -1.37 -6.19
N VAL A 123 -0.27 -1.29 -6.39
CA VAL A 123 0.36 -0.32 -7.30
C VAL A 123 0.01 -0.61 -8.75
N THR A 124 -0.05 -1.89 -9.14
CA THR A 124 -0.49 -2.28 -10.48
C THR A 124 -1.91 -1.81 -10.73
N THR A 125 -2.83 -2.07 -9.80
CA THR A 125 -4.23 -1.65 -9.90
C THR A 125 -4.35 -0.13 -10.02
N TYR A 126 -3.69 0.61 -9.12
CA TYR A 126 -3.69 2.08 -9.13
C TYR A 126 -3.13 2.65 -10.45
N ASN A 127 -2.04 2.08 -10.95
CA ASN A 127 -1.44 2.50 -12.21
C ASN A 127 -2.32 2.21 -13.43
N GLU A 128 -3.12 1.14 -13.40
CA GLU A 128 -4.12 0.85 -14.43
C GLU A 128 -5.26 1.87 -14.39
N GLU A 129 -5.78 2.19 -13.21
CA GLU A 129 -6.80 3.23 -13.04
C GLU A 129 -6.32 4.61 -13.49
N LEU A 130 -5.05 4.95 -13.20
CA LEU A 130 -4.43 6.19 -13.68
C LEU A 130 -4.36 6.24 -15.21
N LYS A 131 -4.07 5.13 -15.88
CA LYS A 131 -4.07 5.05 -17.35
C LYS A 131 -5.47 5.33 -17.90
N VAL A 132 -6.50 4.72 -17.31
CA VAL A 132 -7.90 4.94 -17.68
C VAL A 132 -8.29 6.40 -17.48
N MET A 133 -7.93 7.01 -16.35
CA MET A 133 -8.18 8.43 -16.08
C MET A 133 -7.53 9.33 -17.15
N LYS A 134 -6.27 9.07 -17.52
CA LYS A 134 -5.55 9.83 -18.56
C LYS A 134 -6.20 9.72 -19.94
N ASP A 135 -6.63 8.51 -20.33
CA ASP A 135 -7.36 8.31 -21.57
C ASP A 135 -8.70 9.07 -21.57
N ARG A 136 -9.43 9.04 -20.45
CA ARG A 136 -10.67 9.80 -20.26
C ARG A 136 -10.44 11.32 -20.37
N LEU A 137 -9.36 11.84 -19.79
CA LEU A 137 -8.96 13.24 -19.92
C LEU A 137 -8.69 13.62 -21.37
N ALA A 138 -7.96 12.77 -22.11
CA ALA A 138 -7.65 12.98 -23.51
C ALA A 138 -8.91 12.99 -24.38
N LEU A 139 -9.79 12.01 -24.17
CA LEU A 139 -11.08 11.93 -24.87
C LEU A 139 -11.95 13.16 -24.63
N ARG A 140 -12.01 13.66 -23.38
CA ARG A 140 -12.73 14.89 -23.07
C ARG A 140 -12.12 16.09 -23.80
N ALA A 141 -10.80 16.22 -23.79
CA ALA A 141 -10.13 17.32 -24.48
C ALA A 141 -10.43 17.31 -25.99
N CYS A 142 -10.44 16.15 -26.63
CA CYS A 142 -10.79 16.02 -28.05
C CYS A 142 -12.28 16.28 -28.32
N ALA A 143 -13.17 15.77 -27.46
CA ALA A 143 -14.61 16.05 -27.57
C ALA A 143 -14.92 17.55 -27.51
N LEU A 144 -14.24 18.30 -26.63
CA LEU A 144 -14.36 19.76 -26.54
C LEU A 144 -13.86 20.48 -27.80
N LYS A 145 -12.90 19.90 -28.53
CA LYS A 145 -12.35 20.46 -29.77
C LYS A 145 -13.09 20.00 -31.03
N GLY A 146 -13.99 19.03 -30.92
CA GLY A 146 -14.61 18.37 -32.08
C GLY A 146 -13.64 17.49 -32.88
N GLU A 147 -12.54 17.05 -32.26
CA GLU A 147 -11.50 16.25 -32.91
C GLU A 147 -11.68 14.76 -32.62
N PRO A 148 -11.37 13.88 -33.59
CA PRO A 148 -11.30 12.44 -33.33
C PRO A 148 -10.05 12.12 -32.50
N TYR A 149 -10.22 11.34 -31.43
CA TYR A 149 -9.10 10.84 -30.63
C TYR A 149 -8.78 9.38 -30.97
N LYS A 150 -7.48 9.05 -31.08
CA LYS A 150 -7.02 7.67 -31.19
C LYS A 150 -6.51 7.19 -29.84
N LEU A 151 -7.15 6.15 -29.31
CA LEU A 151 -6.70 5.41 -28.15
C LEU A 151 -5.72 4.30 -28.56
N PRO A 152 -4.81 3.86 -27.68
CA PRO A 152 -4.51 4.46 -26.38
C PRO A 152 -3.69 5.76 -26.48
N ALA A 153 -3.86 6.63 -25.48
CA ALA A 153 -3.01 7.81 -25.31
C ALA A 153 -1.57 7.39 -24.97
N ASP A 154 -0.59 7.70 -25.82
CA ASP A 154 0.84 7.64 -25.45
C ASP A 154 1.23 8.96 -24.75
N GLN A 155 0.78 9.11 -23.50
CA GLN A 155 1.01 10.32 -22.69
C GLN A 155 2.28 10.27 -21.82
N GLY A 156 3.19 9.33 -22.09
CA GLY A 156 4.33 9.09 -21.21
C GLY A 156 3.92 8.38 -19.92
N TRP A 157 4.84 7.57 -19.39
CA TRP A 157 4.61 6.76 -18.20
C TRP A 157 5.04 7.50 -16.93
N ASP A 158 4.08 8.20 -16.33
CA ASP A 158 4.17 8.63 -14.92
C ASP A 158 3.15 7.82 -14.12
N GLY A 159 3.52 6.60 -13.77
CA GLY A 159 2.83 5.79 -12.76
C GLY A 159 3.58 5.86 -11.43
N ARG A 160 2.99 5.28 -10.38
CA ARG A 160 3.68 5.07 -9.12
C ARG A 160 4.64 3.89 -9.24
N ASP A 161 5.87 4.06 -8.76
CA ASP A 161 6.83 2.97 -8.63
C ASP A 161 6.40 1.98 -7.54
N ILE A 162 6.75 0.70 -7.73
CA ILE A 162 6.54 -0.34 -6.72
C ILE A 162 7.64 -0.20 -5.66
N TRP A 163 7.25 -0.08 -4.39
CA TRP A 163 8.21 0.11 -3.30
C TRP A 163 8.37 -1.16 -2.49
N PHE A 164 9.42 -1.90 -2.84
CA PHE A 164 9.74 -3.15 -2.17
C PHE A 164 10.40 -2.93 -0.81
N CYS A 165 9.97 -3.74 0.15
CA CYS A 165 10.71 -4.04 1.36
C CYS A 165 11.77 -5.10 1.08
N SER A 166 12.88 -5.04 1.81
CA SER A 166 13.98 -6.00 1.79
C SER A 166 14.15 -6.66 3.16
N GLU A 167 14.60 -7.92 3.20
CA GLU A 167 15.00 -8.57 4.46
C GLU A 167 16.12 -7.81 5.18
N ALA A 168 16.93 -7.04 4.42
CA ALA A 168 18.01 -6.22 4.95
C ALA A 168 17.54 -4.87 5.53
N ASP A 169 16.24 -4.55 5.44
CA ASP A 169 15.71 -3.30 5.98
C ASP A 169 15.89 -3.21 7.49
N VAL A 170 16.09 -1.97 7.95
CA VAL A 170 16.46 -1.70 9.33
C VAL A 170 15.29 -1.99 10.26
N GLU A 171 15.58 -2.58 11.41
CA GLU A 171 14.65 -2.72 12.53
C GLU A 171 14.64 -1.43 13.35
N LEU A 172 13.48 -0.79 13.44
CA LEU A 172 13.25 0.37 14.29
C LEU A 172 12.80 -0.10 15.68
N ASN A 173 13.46 0.46 16.69
CA ASN A 173 13.18 0.25 18.12
C ASN A 173 12.60 1.51 18.74
#